data_AF-A0A527ZIY7-F1
#
_entry.id   AF-A0A527ZIY7-F1
#
_cell.length_a   1.000
_cell.length_b   1.000
_cell.length_c   1.000
_cell.angle_alpha   90.00
_cell.angle_beta   90.00
_cell.angle_gamma   90.00
#
_symmetry.space_group_name_H-M   'P 1'
#
loop_
_entity.id
_entity.type
_entity.pdbx_description
1 polymer ?
#
loop_
_entity_poly.entity_id
_entity_poly.type
_entity_poly.pdbx_seq_one_letter_code
_entity_poly.pdbx_strand_id
1 'polypeptide(L)'
;MTVRSKTFLVVAFALAVTGCAGRKTHDLLNTTTVTVPASDIAATHEIFVATTRKKATKDPRQVFDGDRSPTTSFASVEVTVPKIHQVGAIERVRGSANSNPAKDFTATEVEFYEGAP
;
A
#
# COMPACT_ATOMS: atom_id res chain seq x y z
N MET A 1 35.33 -16.93 -28.28
CA MET A 1 34.18 -16.00 -28.39
C MET A 1 32.86 -16.55 -27.81
N THR A 2 32.67 -17.86 -27.76
CA THR A 2 31.44 -18.53 -27.28
C THR A 2 31.16 -18.39 -25.78
N VAL A 3 32.19 -18.33 -24.92
CA VAL A 3 32.00 -18.16 -23.46
C VAL A 3 31.45 -16.78 -23.12
N ARG A 4 32.02 -15.71 -23.69
CA ARG A 4 31.53 -14.32 -23.49
C ARG A 4 30.08 -14.11 -23.95
N SER A 5 29.68 -14.74 -25.06
CA SER A 5 28.31 -14.66 -25.57
C SER A 5 27.28 -15.37 -24.67
N LYS A 6 27.64 -16.55 -24.14
CA LYS A 6 26.78 -17.25 -23.16
C LYS A 6 26.59 -16.45 -21.87
N THR A 7 27.64 -15.79 -21.37
CA THR A 7 27.53 -14.95 -20.17
C THR A 7 26.59 -13.77 -20.38
N PHE A 8 26.65 -13.10 -21.54
CA PHE A 8 25.73 -12.01 -21.88
C PHE A 8 24.27 -12.46 -21.95
N LEU A 9 24.00 -13.64 -22.52
CA LEU A 9 22.65 -14.20 -22.61
C LEU A 9 22.07 -14.53 -21.22
N VAL A 10 22.89 -15.08 -20.31
CA VAL A 10 22.47 -15.38 -18.93
C VAL A 10 22.18 -14.09 -18.15
N VAL A 11 23.01 -13.06 -18.29
CA VAL A 11 22.79 -11.76 -17.62
C VAL A 11 21.54 -11.06 -18.17
N ALA A 12 21.34 -11.08 -19.49
CA ALA A 12 20.14 -10.51 -20.12
C ALA A 12 18.86 -11.22 -19.67
N PHE A 13 18.89 -12.56 -19.59
CA PHE A 13 17.77 -13.34 -19.08
C PHE A 13 17.52 -13.04 -17.59
N ALA A 14 18.56 -12.98 -16.76
CA ALA A 14 18.44 -12.63 -15.35
C ALA A 14 17.85 -11.23 -15.12
N LEU A 15 18.20 -10.24 -15.96
CA LEU A 15 17.62 -8.90 -15.89
C LEU A 15 16.16 -8.86 -16.37
N ALA A 16 15.77 -9.72 -17.31
CA ALA A 16 14.39 -9.78 -17.80
C ALA A 16 13.41 -10.32 -16.74
N VAL A 17 13.85 -11.20 -15.84
CA VAL A 17 12.98 -11.77 -14.79
C VAL A 17 12.79 -10.88 -13.56
N THR A 18 13.59 -9.82 -13.36
CA THR A 18 13.45 -8.94 -12.17
C THR A 18 12.24 -8.01 -12.22
N GLY A 19 11.61 -7.83 -13.39
CA GLY A 19 10.43 -6.98 -13.57
C GLY A 19 9.16 -7.50 -12.88
N CYS A 20 9.11 -8.78 -12.51
CA CYS A 20 7.93 -9.39 -11.89
C CYS A 20 7.80 -9.10 -10.39
N ALA A 21 8.85 -8.59 -9.73
CA ALA A 21 8.76 -8.18 -8.34
C ALA A 21 8.09 -6.81 -8.23
N GLY A 22 6.76 -6.82 -8.01
CA GLY A 22 5.97 -5.60 -7.82
C GLY A 22 6.53 -4.70 -6.72
N ARG A 23 6.38 -3.38 -6.90
CA ARG A 23 6.78 -2.36 -5.92
C ARG A 23 6.04 -2.60 -4.58
N LYS A 24 6.63 -2.16 -3.46
CA LYS A 24 6.01 -2.10 -2.12
C LYS A 24 4.82 -1.11 -2.11
N THR A 25 3.73 -1.48 -2.78
CA THR A 25 2.53 -0.64 -2.96
C THR A 25 1.44 -0.93 -1.95
N HIS A 26 1.69 -1.85 -1.01
CA HIS A 26 0.69 -2.37 -0.07
C HIS A 26 0.78 -1.69 1.30
N ASP A 27 1.79 -0.84 1.51
CA ASP A 27 1.96 -0.04 2.71
C ASP A 27 0.94 1.11 2.69
N LEU A 28 -0.06 1.00 3.57
CA LEU A 28 -1.13 1.97 3.73
C LEU A 28 -1.10 2.62 5.12
N LEU A 29 -0.61 1.88 6.13
CA LEU A 29 -0.65 2.29 7.53
C LEU A 29 0.69 2.83 8.00
N ASN A 30 0.60 3.79 8.92
CA ASN A 30 1.74 4.31 9.63
C ASN A 30 2.15 3.37 10.77
N THR A 31 3.45 3.26 11.02
CA THR A 31 3.96 2.59 12.23
C THR A 31 3.90 3.48 13.46
N THR A 32 3.85 4.80 13.27
CA THR A 32 3.69 5.79 14.34
C THR A 32 2.65 6.80 13.93
N THR A 33 1.70 7.11 14.82
CA THR A 33 0.68 8.13 14.59
C THR A 33 1.33 9.50 14.38
N VAL A 34 0.94 10.19 13.31
CA VAL A 34 1.35 11.55 13.01
C VAL A 34 0.13 12.45 13.19
N THR A 35 0.07 13.14 14.33
CA THR A 35 -1.03 14.06 14.64
C THR A 35 -0.83 15.38 13.92
N VAL A 36 -1.87 15.86 13.25
CA VAL A 36 -1.90 17.18 12.59
C VAL A 36 -3.16 17.95 13.01
N PRO A 37 -3.16 19.29 12.90
CA PRO A 37 -4.36 20.08 13.08
C PRO A 37 -5.49 19.66 12.11
N ALA A 38 -6.72 19.59 12.60
CA ALA A 38 -7.89 19.30 11.76
C ALA A 38 -8.07 20.31 10.61
N SER A 39 -7.55 21.54 10.77
CA SER A 39 -7.56 22.57 9.73
C SER A 39 -6.75 22.23 8.48
N ASP A 40 -5.87 21.22 8.57
CA ASP A 40 -4.99 20.77 7.48
C ASP A 40 -5.56 19.56 6.72
N ILE A 41 -6.71 19.04 7.18
CA ILE A 41 -7.44 17.93 6.55
C ILE A 41 -8.63 18.53 5.79
N ALA A 42 -8.73 18.27 4.49
CA ALA A 42 -9.86 18.73 3.69
C ALA A 42 -11.08 17.82 3.84
N ALA A 43 -10.86 16.50 3.92
CA ALA A 43 -11.93 15.52 4.04
C ALA A 43 -11.39 14.23 4.65
N THR A 44 -12.33 13.44 5.20
CA THR A 44 -12.10 12.07 5.64
C THR A 44 -13.12 11.19 4.93
N HIS A 45 -12.66 10.06 4.38
CA HIS A 45 -13.49 9.10 3.68
C HIS A 45 -13.32 7.72 4.29
N GLU A 46 -14.43 7.08 4.61
CA GLU A 46 -14.48 5.67 4.97
C GLU A 46 -14.63 4.82 3.71
N ILE A 47 -13.71 3.87 3.52
CA ILE A 47 -13.69 2.98 2.36
C ILE A 47 -13.96 1.55 2.84
N PHE A 48 -15.08 0.99 2.40
CA PHE A 48 -15.40 -0.43 2.61
C PHE A 48 -14.71 -1.29 1.55
N VAL A 49 -14.00 -2.31 2.01
CA VAL A 49 -13.19 -3.22 1.20
C VAL A 49 -13.79 -4.63 1.28
N ALA A 50 -14.02 -5.24 0.13
CA ALA A 50 -14.33 -6.66 -0.01
C ALA A 50 -13.29 -7.28 -0.94
N THR A 51 -12.51 -8.25 -0.46
CA THR A 51 -11.35 -8.77 -1.19
C THR A 51 -11.07 -10.24 -0.91
N THR A 52 -10.45 -10.95 -1.86
CA THR A 52 -9.94 -12.32 -1.64
C THR A 52 -8.50 -12.33 -1.15
N ARG A 53 -7.93 -11.18 -0.75
CA ARG A 53 -6.57 -11.13 -0.22
C ARG A 53 -6.56 -11.55 1.25
N LYS A 54 -5.51 -12.22 1.72
CA LYS A 54 -5.37 -12.52 3.14
C LYS A 54 -5.11 -11.23 3.94
N LYS A 55 -5.63 -11.19 5.16
CA LYS A 55 -5.27 -10.19 6.15
C LYS A 55 -3.77 -10.24 6.41
N ALA A 56 -3.11 -9.08 6.36
CA ALA A 56 -1.70 -9.01 6.64
C ALA A 56 -1.44 -9.28 8.13
N THR A 57 -0.56 -10.23 8.41
CA THR A 57 -0.13 -10.59 9.78
C THR A 57 1.35 -10.34 10.03
N LYS A 58 2.13 -10.11 8.96
CA LYS A 58 3.59 -9.97 9.01
C LYS A 58 4.05 -8.53 9.06
N ASP A 59 3.43 -7.67 8.25
CA ASP A 59 3.80 -6.26 8.13
C ASP A 59 2.66 -5.38 8.66
N PRO A 60 2.84 -4.67 9.78
CA PRO A 60 1.79 -3.85 10.38
C PRO A 60 1.42 -2.64 9.50
N ARG A 61 2.22 -2.32 8.47
CA ARG A 61 1.92 -1.24 7.52
C ARG A 61 0.89 -1.65 6.47
N GLN A 62 0.57 -2.94 6.39
CA GLN A 62 -0.31 -3.51 5.38
C GLN A 62 -1.63 -3.92 6.00
N VAL A 63 -2.73 -3.69 5.30
CA VAL A 63 -4.06 -4.19 5.69
C VAL A 63 -4.24 -5.62 5.16
N PHE A 64 -3.91 -5.83 3.90
CA PHE A 64 -3.96 -7.11 3.22
C PHE A 64 -2.61 -7.42 2.58
N ASP A 65 -2.20 -8.69 2.60
CA ASP A 65 -0.93 -9.13 2.03
C ASP A 65 -1.07 -9.55 0.56
N GLY A 66 0.01 -10.12 0.01
CA GLY A 66 0.07 -10.56 -1.38
C GLY A 66 -0.71 -11.84 -1.69
N ASP A 67 -1.01 -12.67 -0.68
CA ASP A 67 -1.58 -14.00 -0.83
C ASP A 67 -3.11 -13.95 -0.95
N ARG A 68 -3.68 -14.99 -1.57
CA ARG A 68 -5.14 -15.15 -1.65
C ARG A 68 -5.67 -16.03 -0.51
N SER A 69 -6.84 -15.65 0.00
CA SER A 69 -7.64 -16.41 0.96
C SER A 69 -8.68 -17.28 0.22
N PRO A 70 -9.01 -18.47 0.73
CA PRO A 70 -10.14 -19.26 0.23
C PRO A 70 -11.50 -18.60 0.51
N THR A 71 -11.55 -17.63 1.43
CA THR A 71 -12.75 -16.87 1.79
C THR A 71 -12.57 -15.39 1.47
N THR A 72 -13.67 -14.67 1.21
CA THR A 72 -13.66 -13.21 1.09
C THR A 72 -13.42 -12.59 2.47
N SER A 73 -12.58 -11.57 2.52
CA SER A 73 -12.33 -10.76 3.70
C SER A 73 -12.94 -9.37 3.51
N PHE A 74 -13.48 -8.82 4.60
CA PHE A 74 -14.13 -7.52 4.63
C PHE A 74 -13.46 -6.60 5.65
N ALA A 75 -13.31 -5.33 5.32
CA ALA A 75 -12.76 -4.31 6.21
C ALA A 75 -13.29 -2.92 5.85
N SER A 76 -13.25 -1.98 6.79
CA SER A 76 -13.29 -0.55 6.50
C SER A 76 -11.90 0.06 6.71
N VAL A 77 -11.59 1.08 5.91
CA VAL A 77 -10.36 1.87 6.03
C VAL A 77 -10.75 3.34 5.99
N GLU A 78 -10.45 4.07 7.05
CA GLU A 78 -10.60 5.52 7.09
C GLU A 78 -9.37 6.17 6.44
N VAL A 79 -9.59 7.04 5.45
CA VAL A 79 -8.55 7.74 4.72
C VAL A 79 -8.78 9.24 4.76
N THR A 80 -7.75 9.98 5.16
CA THR A 80 -7.74 11.44 5.15
C THR A 80 -7.23 11.99 3.82
N VAL A 81 -7.79 13.12 3.41
CA VAL A 81 -7.37 13.90 2.24
C VAL A 81 -6.72 15.20 2.71
N PRO A 82 -5.46 15.47 2.36
CA PRO A 82 -4.78 16.68 2.80
C PRO A 82 -5.39 17.92 2.14
N LYS A 83 -5.42 19.04 2.85
CA LYS A 83 -5.95 20.31 2.32
C LYS A 83 -5.21 20.84 1.10
N ILE A 84 -3.95 20.43 0.92
CA ILE A 84 -3.12 20.80 -0.22
C ILE A 84 -3.36 19.94 -1.47
N HIS A 85 -4.28 18.96 -1.41
CA HIS A 85 -4.54 18.01 -2.48
C HIS A 85 -4.93 18.71 -3.80
N GLN A 86 -4.36 18.23 -4.90
CA GLN A 86 -4.71 18.67 -6.25
C GLN A 86 -5.39 17.54 -7.03
N VAL A 87 -6.53 17.86 -7.66
CA VAL A 87 -7.30 16.89 -8.46
C VAL A 87 -6.41 16.26 -9.53
N GLY A 88 -6.40 14.93 -9.56
CA GLY A 88 -5.58 14.14 -10.48
C GLY A 88 -4.17 13.83 -9.99
N ALA A 89 -3.73 14.41 -8.87
CA ALA A 89 -2.53 14.00 -8.16
C ALA A 89 -2.86 12.95 -7.09
N ILE A 90 -1.87 12.15 -6.70
CA ILE A 90 -1.96 11.29 -5.52
C ILE A 90 -0.74 11.58 -4.67
N GLU A 91 -0.95 12.30 -3.58
CA GLU A 91 0.06 12.62 -2.58
C GLU A 91 0.32 11.37 -1.73
N ARG A 92 1.19 10.50 -2.22
CA ARG A 92 1.61 9.29 -1.52
C ARG A 92 3.00 9.48 -0.93
N VAL A 93 3.15 9.06 0.32
CA VAL A 93 4.46 9.00 0.97
C VAL A 93 5.43 8.15 0.13
N ARG A 94 6.67 8.62 0.01
CA ARG A 94 7.73 7.91 -0.69
C ARG A 94 8.55 7.08 0.28
N GLY A 95 8.86 5.84 -0.09
CA GLY A 95 9.67 4.94 0.72
C GLY A 95 8.94 4.44 1.96
N SER A 96 9.67 4.27 3.06
CA SER A 96 9.18 3.68 4.31
C SER A 96 8.82 4.72 5.39
N ALA A 97 8.71 6.00 5.03
CA ALA A 97 8.31 7.03 5.97
C ALA A 97 6.83 6.87 6.37
N ASN A 98 6.47 7.41 7.53
CA ASN A 98 5.07 7.53 7.91
C ASN A 98 4.42 8.67 7.13
N SER A 99 3.22 8.43 6.62
CA SER A 99 2.41 9.42 5.92
C SER A 99 2.00 10.53 6.88
N ASN A 100 2.04 11.77 6.41
CA ASN A 100 1.61 12.94 7.17
C ASN A 100 0.23 13.37 6.63
N PRO A 101 -0.86 13.31 7.41
CA PRO A 101 -2.21 13.66 6.91
C PRO A 101 -2.37 15.09 6.37
N ALA A 102 -1.48 16.02 6.74
CA ALA A 102 -1.47 17.37 6.18
C ALA A 102 -0.84 17.45 4.78
N LYS A 103 -0.13 16.40 4.35
CA LYS A 103 0.63 16.37 3.08
C LYS A 103 0.29 15.18 2.19
N ASP A 104 -0.10 14.05 2.77
CA ASP A 104 -0.27 12.77 2.11
C ASP A 104 -1.67 12.22 2.37
N PHE A 105 -2.20 11.45 1.43
CA PHE A 105 -3.33 10.57 1.70
C PHE A 105 -2.91 9.54 2.76
N THR A 106 -3.56 9.59 3.92
CA THR A 106 -3.16 8.79 5.08
C THR A 106 -4.34 7.96 5.56
N ALA A 107 -4.14 6.63 5.64
CA ALA A 107 -5.07 5.77 6.33
C ALA A 107 -4.87 5.90 7.85
N THR A 108 -5.92 6.26 8.56
CA THR A 108 -5.91 6.59 9.99
C THR A 108 -6.44 5.45 10.84
N GLU A 109 -7.45 4.73 10.34
CA GLU A 109 -8.12 3.65 11.06
C GLU A 109 -8.45 2.49 10.10
N VAL A 110 -8.45 1.27 10.64
CA VAL A 110 -8.81 0.05 9.94
C VAL A 110 -9.60 -0.85 10.86
N GLU A 111 -10.78 -1.24 10.41
CA GLU A 111 -11.63 -2.21 11.10
C GLU A 111 -11.82 -3.45 10.20
N PHE A 112 -11.65 -4.65 10.75
CA PHE A 112 -11.94 -5.89 10.03
C PHE A 112 -13.30 -6.44 10.45
N TYR A 113 -14.11 -6.82 9.47
CA TYR A 113 -15.40 -7.45 9.71
C TYR A 113 -15.27 -8.97 9.63
N GLU A 114 -14.99 -9.57 10.78
CA GLU A 114 -14.93 -11.02 10.94
C GLU A 114 -16.34 -11.63 10.87
N GLY A 115 -16.52 -12.72 10.11
CA GLY A 115 -17.82 -13.41 10.01
C GLY A 115 -18.87 -12.69 9.14
N ALA A 116 -18.46 -11.72 8.32
CA ALA A 116 -19.29 -11.15 7.27
C ALA A 116 -19.76 -12.24 6.27
N PRO A 117 -20.99 -12.09 5.71
CA PRO A 117 -21.72 -13.15 5.01
C PRO A 117 -21.08 -13.68 3.72
#